data_AF-A0AAE0MEL2-F1
#
_entry.id   AF-A0AAE0MEL2-F1
#
_cell.length_a   1.000
_cell.length_b   1.000
_cell.length_c   1.000
_cell.angle_alpha   90.00
_cell.angle_beta   90.00
_cell.angle_gamma   90.00
#
_symmetry.space_group_name_H-M   'P 1'
#
loop_
_entity.id
_entity.type
_entity.pdbx_description
1 polymer ?
#
loop_
_entity_poly.entity_id
_entity_poly.type
_entity_poly.pdbx_seq_one_letter_code
_entity_poly.pdbx_strand_id
1 'polypeptide(L)'
;MAVAKTMVTNAAIRYLSLLQESTTQEGFVLAVPDFDSQNIMTDDQGNLTGLIDRDFVQTMPRCLGYSRYPGWITRDWNPLMFGWPGSSRENSPEELERYRKIL
;
A
#
# COMPACT_ATOMS: atom_id res chain seq x y z
N MET A 1 -16.33 -4.05 -4.20
CA MET A 1 -15.01 -3.54 -4.64
C MET A 1 -14.43 -2.48 -3.70
N ALA A 2 -15.21 -1.50 -3.22
CA ALA A 2 -14.73 -0.49 -2.26
C ALA A 2 -14.30 -1.08 -0.89
N VAL A 3 -15.08 -2.01 -0.32
CA VAL A 3 -14.81 -2.64 0.99
C VAL A 3 -13.49 -3.42 1.01
N ALA A 4 -13.18 -4.18 -0.06
CA ALA A 4 -11.92 -4.92 -0.19
C ALA A 4 -10.71 -3.98 -0.25
N LYS A 5 -10.83 -2.83 -0.95
CA LYS A 5 -9.76 -1.81 -0.96
C LYS A 5 -9.59 -1.15 0.40
N THR A 6 -10.67 -0.87 1.12
CA THR A 6 -10.62 -0.36 2.49
C THR A 6 -9.89 -1.32 3.41
N MET A 7 -10.18 -2.62 3.32
CA MET A 7 -9.53 -3.66 4.12
C MET A 7 -8.05 -3.81 3.80
N VAL A 8 -7.69 -3.90 2.51
CA VAL A 8 -6.28 -3.95 2.07
C VAL A 8 -5.51 -2.69 2.47
N THR A 9 -6.16 -1.52 2.41
CA THR A 9 -5.55 -0.26 2.83
C THR A 9 -5.33 -0.24 4.35
N ASN A 10 -6.32 -0.64 5.15
CA ASN A 10 -6.15 -0.72 6.61
C ASN A 10 -5.10 -1.77 7.03
N ALA A 11 -5.01 -2.89 6.32
CA ALA A 11 -4.00 -3.93 6.53
C ALA A 11 -2.60 -3.37 6.24
N ALA A 12 -2.44 -2.69 5.09
CA ALA A 12 -1.20 -2.05 4.71
C ALA A 12 -0.80 -0.96 5.71
N ILE A 13 -1.74 -0.11 6.16
CA ILE A 13 -1.50 0.93 7.18
C ILE A 13 -0.99 0.31 8.47
N ARG A 14 -1.69 -0.70 9.02
CA ARG A 14 -1.24 -1.39 10.25
C ARG A 14 0.14 -2.02 10.10
N TYR A 15 0.40 -2.65 8.95
CA TYR A 15 1.70 -3.22 8.66
C TYR A 15 2.80 -2.14 8.59
N LEU A 16 2.53 -1.01 7.93
CA LEU A 16 3.44 0.14 7.86
C LEU A 16 3.72 0.74 9.25
N SER A 17 2.69 0.97 10.06
CA SER A 17 2.83 1.53 11.42
C SER A 17 3.64 0.62 12.34
N LEU A 18 3.41 -0.70 12.30
CA LEU A 18 4.20 -1.68 13.06
C LEU A 18 5.69 -1.69 12.64
N LEU A 19 5.97 -1.43 11.37
CA LEU A 19 7.34 -1.37 10.87
C LEU A 19 8.03 -0.04 11.18
N GLN A 20 7.27 1.05 11.30
CA GLN A 20 7.76 2.38 11.61
C GLN A 20 8.29 2.51 13.04
N GLU A 21 7.73 1.72 13.99
CA GLU A 21 8.28 1.62 15.36
C GLU A 21 9.66 0.93 15.39
N SER A 22 10.02 0.18 14.33
CA SER A 22 11.30 -0.52 14.24
C SER A 22 12.33 0.26 13.39
N THR A 23 13.09 1.13 14.07
CA THR A 23 14.38 1.73 13.66
C THR A 23 14.34 2.86 12.61
N THR A 24 14.76 4.07 13.03
CA THR A 24 15.11 5.22 12.17
C THR A 24 16.41 5.03 11.39
N GLN A 25 17.02 3.85 11.47
CA GLN A 25 18.35 3.58 10.92
C GLN A 25 18.26 3.28 9.42
N GLU A 26 19.02 4.01 8.61
CA GLU A 26 19.18 3.72 7.19
C GLU A 26 19.74 2.31 6.98
N GLY A 27 19.21 1.61 5.98
CA GLY A 27 19.59 0.22 5.73
C GLY A 27 18.87 -0.37 4.53
N PHE A 28 19.26 -1.60 4.22
CA PHE A 28 18.65 -2.38 3.15
C PHE A 28 17.72 -3.43 3.73
N VAL A 29 16.61 -3.67 3.03
CA VAL A 29 15.59 -4.64 3.40
C VAL A 29 15.29 -5.54 2.20
N LEU A 30 14.79 -6.75 2.48
CA LEU A 30 14.23 -7.59 1.45
C LEU A 30 12.88 -7.00 1.03
N ALA A 31 12.80 -6.47 -0.19
CA ALA A 31 11.62 -5.79 -0.71
C ALA A 31 10.88 -6.67 -1.72
N VAL A 32 9.54 -6.64 -1.63
CA VAL A 32 8.66 -7.13 -2.71
C VAL A 32 8.49 -5.96 -3.69
N PRO A 33 9.01 -6.06 -4.93
CA PRO A 33 9.06 -4.90 -5.83
C PRO A 33 7.68 -4.46 -6.33
N ASP A 34 6.72 -5.39 -6.47
CA ASP A 34 5.33 -5.08 -6.82
C ASP A 34 4.42 -5.04 -5.58
N PHE A 35 4.54 -3.96 -4.82
CA PHE A 35 3.71 -3.69 -3.65
C PHE A 35 2.42 -2.93 -4.05
N ASP A 36 1.60 -3.56 -4.90
CA ASP A 36 0.24 -3.11 -5.27
C ASP A 36 -0.85 -3.97 -4.59
N SER A 37 -2.06 -3.43 -4.46
CA SER A 37 -3.17 -3.97 -3.69
C SER A 37 -3.63 -5.35 -4.16
N GLN A 38 -3.42 -5.66 -5.44
CA GLN A 38 -3.69 -6.98 -6.03
C GLN A 38 -2.80 -8.10 -5.45
N ASN A 39 -1.64 -7.73 -4.89
CA ASN A 39 -0.65 -8.67 -4.36
C ASN A 39 -0.75 -8.84 -2.84
N ILE A 40 -1.76 -8.21 -2.21
CA ILE A 40 -1.99 -8.23 -0.77
C ILE A 40 -3.29 -8.99 -0.49
N MET A 41 -3.16 -10.07 0.28
CA MET A 41 -4.31 -10.85 0.74
C MET A 41 -4.75 -10.40 2.13
N THR A 42 -6.06 -10.28 2.33
CA THR A 42 -6.63 -9.99 3.66
C THR A 42 -7.73 -10.99 4.02
N ASP A 43 -7.95 -11.19 5.31
CA ASP A 43 -9.17 -11.84 5.81
C ASP A 43 -10.37 -10.86 5.79
N ASP A 44 -11.54 -11.35 6.20
CA ASP A 44 -12.78 -10.56 6.28
C ASP A 44 -12.73 -9.44 7.33
N GLN A 45 -11.71 -9.40 8.17
CA GLN A 45 -11.49 -8.35 9.17
C GLN A 45 -10.47 -7.31 8.70
N GLY A 46 -9.86 -7.51 7.52
CA GLY A 46 -8.81 -6.66 6.99
C GLY A 46 -7.46 -6.89 7.64
N ASN A 47 -7.20 -8.07 8.20
CA ASN A 47 -5.85 -8.46 8.62
C ASN A 47 -5.08 -9.00 7.41
N LEU A 48 -3.80 -8.65 7.31
CA LEU A 48 -2.89 -9.19 6.28
C LEU A 48 -2.70 -10.69 6.49
N THR A 49 -3.09 -11.50 5.50
CA THR A 49 -2.95 -12.97 5.53
C THR A 49 -1.85 -13.48 4.61
N GLY A 50 -1.43 -12.69 3.63
CA GLY A 50 -0.40 -13.10 2.69
C GLY A 50 0.04 -12.01 1.71
N LEU A 51 1.23 -12.22 1.16
CA LEU A 51 1.78 -11.49 0.02
C LEU A 51 2.04 -12.49 -1.10
N ILE A 52 1.48 -12.23 -2.28
CA ILE A 52 1.69 -13.01 -3.51
C ILE A 52 2.57 -12.23 -4.49
N ASP A 53 2.85 -12.83 -5.65
CA ASP A 53 3.66 -12.21 -6.72
C ASP A 53 5.02 -11.72 -6.22
N ARG A 54 5.79 -12.67 -5.68
CA ARG A 54 7.12 -12.41 -5.09
C ARG A 54 8.25 -12.54 -6.11
N ASP A 55 7.92 -12.50 -7.39
CA ASP A 55 8.94 -12.51 -8.42
C ASP A 55 9.75 -11.20 -8.31
N PHE A 56 11.04 -11.29 -8.62
CA PHE A 56 11.98 -10.15 -8.55
C PHE A 56 12.24 -9.56 -7.15
N VAL A 57 11.92 -10.28 -6.07
CA VAL A 57 12.33 -9.88 -4.70
C VAL A 57 13.83 -9.56 -4.65
N GLN A 58 14.15 -8.41 -4.07
CA GLN A 58 15.50 -7.86 -4.09
C GLN A 58 15.80 -7.04 -2.84
N THR A 59 17.09 -6.92 -2.53
CA THR A 59 17.58 -6.09 -1.43
C THR A 59 17.56 -4.63 -1.86
N MET A 60 16.76 -3.81 -1.19
CA MET A 60 16.52 -2.41 -1.54
C MET A 60 16.69 -1.50 -0.32
N PRO A 61 17.05 -0.21 -0.52
CA PRO A 61 16.93 0.79 0.54
C PRO A 61 15.52 0.72 1.17
N ARG A 62 15.45 0.88 2.49
CA ARG A 62 14.19 0.78 3.24
C ARG A 62 13.06 1.65 2.67
N CYS A 63 13.39 2.85 2.20
CA CYS A 63 12.46 3.79 1.57
C CYS A 63 11.87 3.31 0.23
N LEU A 64 12.49 2.33 -0.43
CA LEU A 64 12.00 1.65 -1.62
C LEU A 64 11.38 0.27 -1.32
N GLY A 65 11.59 -0.23 -0.10
CA GLY A 65 10.98 -1.46 0.40
C GLY A 65 9.66 -1.18 1.10
N TYR A 66 9.46 -1.76 2.29
CA TYR A 66 8.19 -1.63 2.99
C TYR A 66 7.90 -0.21 3.49
N SER A 67 8.87 0.70 3.62
CA SER A 67 8.59 2.07 4.09
C SER A 67 8.04 2.99 3.00
N ARG A 68 7.86 2.49 1.77
CA ARG A 68 7.22 3.25 0.69
C ARG A 68 5.72 3.33 0.91
N TYR A 69 5.12 4.42 0.45
CA TYR A 69 3.66 4.45 0.29
C TYR A 69 3.23 3.44 -0.79
N PRO A 70 2.17 2.65 -0.55
CA PRO A 70 1.66 1.74 -1.57
C PRO A 70 1.11 2.51 -2.78
N GLY A 71 1.36 1.97 -3.98
CA GLY A 71 1.14 2.69 -5.24
C GLY A 71 -0.32 3.12 -5.47
N TRP A 72 -1.29 2.36 -4.98
CA TRP A 72 -2.71 2.69 -5.09
C TRP A 72 -3.15 3.85 -4.17
N ILE A 73 -2.39 4.15 -3.10
CA ILE A 73 -2.63 5.28 -2.20
C ILE A 73 -2.07 6.58 -2.79
N THR A 74 -0.95 6.50 -3.49
CA THR A 74 -0.27 7.65 -4.12
C THR A 74 -0.65 7.85 -5.58
N ARG A 75 -1.62 7.09 -6.10
CA ARG A 75 -1.96 7.10 -7.52
C ARG A 75 -2.48 8.47 -7.98
N ASP A 76 -3.19 9.16 -7.12
CA ASP A 76 -3.68 10.51 -7.34
C ASP A 76 -2.58 11.58 -7.25
N TRP A 77 -1.39 11.24 -6.76
CA TRP A 77 -0.22 12.14 -6.79
C TRP A 77 0.41 12.24 -8.17
N ASN A 78 0.07 11.33 -9.10
CA ASN A 78 0.53 11.37 -10.48
C ASN A 78 -0.63 11.82 -11.40
N PRO A 79 -0.62 13.08 -11.89
CA PRO A 79 -1.68 13.63 -12.75
C PRO A 79 -1.87 12.86 -14.05
N LEU A 80 -0.86 12.12 -14.52
CA LEU A 80 -0.94 11.30 -15.74
C LEU A 80 -1.62 9.94 -15.49
N MET A 81 -1.69 9.50 -14.23
CA MET A 81 -2.29 8.23 -13.81
C MET A 81 -3.64 8.42 -13.11
N PHE A 82 -4.01 9.66 -12.77
CA PHE A 82 -5.28 10.01 -12.14
C PHE A 82 -6.41 9.98 -13.18
N GLY A 83 -7.31 9.01 -13.03
CA GLY A 83 -8.41 8.73 -13.94
C GLY A 83 -9.80 8.96 -13.33
N TRP A 84 -9.90 9.61 -12.17
CA TRP A 84 -11.18 10.02 -11.61
C TRP A 84 -11.67 11.37 -12.20
N PRO A 85 -12.94 11.51 -12.59
CA PRO A 85 -13.99 10.48 -12.66
C PRO A 85 -13.88 9.65 -13.96
N GLY A 86 -13.96 8.31 -13.86
CA GLY A 86 -13.97 7.41 -15.03
C GLY A 86 -13.22 6.09 -14.86
N SER A 87 -12.28 6.03 -13.90
CA SER A 87 -11.52 4.82 -13.58
C SER A 87 -12.28 3.91 -12.62
N SER A 88 -12.55 2.66 -13.00
CA SER A 88 -13.06 1.63 -12.08
C SER A 88 -12.02 1.19 -11.04
N ARG A 89 -10.76 1.61 -11.23
CA ARG A 89 -9.62 1.24 -10.41
C ARG A 89 -9.26 2.30 -9.37
N GLU A 90 -9.94 3.43 -9.31
CA GLU A 90 -9.64 4.51 -8.37
C GLU A 90 -10.80 4.81 -7.43
N ASN A 91 -10.46 5.22 -6.22
CA ASN A 91 -11.42 5.74 -5.25
C ASN A 91 -11.61 7.24 -5.45
N SER A 92 -12.73 7.77 -4.97
CA SER A 92 -12.95 9.22 -5.00
C SER A 92 -11.89 9.97 -4.18
N PRO A 93 -11.55 11.23 -4.52
CA PRO A 93 -10.66 12.07 -3.71
C PRO A 93 -11.07 12.13 -2.23
N GLU A 94 -12.37 12.15 -1.95
CA GLU A 94 -12.93 12.18 -0.59
C GLU A 94 -12.65 10.88 0.19
N GLU A 95 -12.73 9.72 -0.46
CA GLU A 95 -12.35 8.43 0.15
C GLU A 95 -10.85 8.35 0.42
N LEU A 96 -10.01 8.84 -0.50
CA LEU A 96 -8.56 8.89 -0.31
C LEU A 96 -8.15 9.80 0.84
N GLU A 97 -8.77 10.99 0.93
CA GLU A 97 -8.57 11.93 2.03
C GLU A 97 -8.97 11.33 3.38
N ARG A 98 -10.02 10.50 3.41
CA ARG A 98 -10.40 9.76 4.62
C ARG A 98 -9.30 8.81 5.06
N TYR A 99 -8.66 8.06 4.15
CA TYR A 99 -7.57 7.14 4.50
C TYR A 99 -6.33 7.86 5.03
N ARG A 100 -6.00 9.03 4.46
CA ARG A 100 -4.85 9.86 4.91
C ARG A 100 -4.95 10.34 6.35
N LYS A 101 -6.17 10.51 6.87
CA LYS A 101 -6.40 10.93 8.26
C LYS A 101 -6.29 9.80 9.29
N ILE A 102 -6.20 8.55 8.82
CA ILE A 102 -6.05 7.35 9.67
C ILE A 102 -4.62 6.79 9.59
N LEU A 103 -3.78 7.34 8.71
CA LEU A 103 -2.32 7.23 8.66
C LEU A 103 -1.69 8.20 9.67
#